data_AF-A0A8J3VFA0-F1
#
_entry.id   AF-A0A8J3VFA0-F1
#
_cell.length_a   1.000
_cell.length_b   1.000
_cell.length_c   1.000
_cell.angle_alpha   90.00
_cell.angle_beta   90.00
_cell.angle_gamma   90.00
#
_symmetry.space_group_name_H-M   'P 1'
#
loop_
_entity.id
_entity.type
_entity.pdbx_description
1 polymer ?
#
loop_
_entity_poly.entity_id
_entity_poly.type
_entity_poly.pdbx_seq_one_letter_code
_entity_poly.pdbx_strand_id
1 'polypeptide(L)'
;MRAVYRVAEVRSAEERLMRELPPGTLMQRAAFGLARRCALTLSPVYGSRVLLLVGSGNNGGDTLYAGALLARRGAVVNAVLVGSKVHLEGLTAFRSAGGLVVQEVPEQADLVVDGLVGIGASGPLGAAAASLIQQLPEAPVIAVDVPSGVEVDTGDVPGAALRADVTVAFGCLKPAHVIGAAVPYAGQVELVDIGLEPYLAGGPALMVADAPDIAGWWPKPGPESDKYSRGVVGLATGSDAYPGAALLSVSGAVAGPAGLIRYAGSAYPLVAERFPSSVVTLRVADALRVQAWVCGCGLGTGMEAQAELRSVLASPVPVIIDADAITMLVDGTMSHALRGRDAPTILTPHDREYTRLAGETPGPDRVAAALKLAAWTKSVVVLKGHRTVVAAPNGEAWVNPTGSPALATGGTGDVLAGLMGSLLAAGVPPVRAAVMATYVHGQAGREAARQGPVTAVEVAAALRPVIADIQHA
;
A
#
# COMPACT_ATOMS: atom_id res chain seq x y z
N MET A 1 -9.28 8.43 4.21
CA MET A 1 -7.92 8.38 3.62
C MET A 1 -6.90 8.90 4.60
N ARG A 2 -5.65 8.42 4.52
CA ARG A 2 -4.55 8.80 5.42
C ARG A 2 -3.34 9.28 4.62
N ALA A 3 -2.76 10.39 5.07
CA ALA A 3 -1.54 10.97 4.52
C ALA A 3 -0.29 10.36 5.17
N VAL A 4 0.75 10.17 4.36
CA VAL A 4 2.03 9.56 4.76
C VAL A 4 3.16 10.49 4.34
N TYR A 5 4.10 10.77 5.24
CA TYR A 5 5.14 11.80 5.07
C TYR A 5 6.54 11.21 5.24
N ARG A 6 7.52 11.75 4.51
CA ARG A 6 8.93 11.36 4.67
C ARG A 6 9.54 12.03 5.88
N VAL A 7 10.66 11.47 6.35
CA VAL A 7 11.43 11.96 7.48
C VAL A 7 11.75 13.46 7.36
N ALA A 8 12.08 13.94 6.16
CA ALA A 8 12.40 15.35 5.95
C ALA A 8 11.22 16.28 6.29
N GLU A 9 10.00 15.96 5.86
CA GLU A 9 8.81 16.76 6.19
C GLU A 9 8.47 16.67 7.68
N VAL A 10 8.60 15.48 8.27
CA VAL A 10 8.35 15.27 9.71
C VAL A 10 9.30 16.11 10.56
N ARG A 11 10.62 16.05 10.29
CA ARG A 11 11.61 16.84 11.01
C ARG A 11 11.36 18.34 10.85
N SER A 12 11.03 18.80 9.65
CA SER A 12 10.72 20.21 9.41
C SER A 12 9.48 20.66 10.20
N ALA A 13 8.45 19.81 10.28
CA ALA A 13 7.24 20.07 11.06
C ALA A 13 7.53 20.11 12.57
N GLU A 14 8.29 19.14 13.08
CA GLU A 14 8.73 19.09 14.49
C GLU A 14 9.56 20.33 14.86
N GLU A 15 10.52 20.74 14.03
CA GLU A 15 11.34 21.93 14.25
C GLU A 15 10.52 23.21 14.33
N ARG A 16 9.46 23.35 13.52
CA ARG A 16 8.56 24.51 13.56
C ARG A 16 7.74 24.50 14.84
N LEU A 17 7.10 23.38 15.14
CA LEU A 17 6.24 23.24 16.32
C LEU A 17 7.03 23.38 17.63
N MET A 18 8.25 22.87 17.70
CA MET A 18 9.10 23.02 18.89
C MET A 18 9.46 24.48 19.21
N ARG A 19 9.48 25.38 18.22
CA ARG A 19 9.71 26.82 18.49
C ARG A 19 8.52 27.51 19.15
N GLU A 20 7.34 26.92 19.05
CA GLU A 20 6.09 27.46 19.59
C GLU A 20 5.69 26.84 20.92
N LEU A 21 6.36 25.75 21.33
CA LEU A 21 6.04 24.99 22.54
C LEU A 21 7.15 25.12 23.59
N PRO A 22 6.81 24.99 24.89
CA PRO A 22 7.82 24.79 25.93
C PRO A 22 8.72 23.58 25.61
N PRO A 23 10.01 23.61 25.98
CA PRO A 23 10.93 22.50 25.77
C PRO A 23 10.38 21.16 26.29
N GLY A 24 10.58 20.09 25.52
CA GLY A 24 10.15 18.73 25.89
C GLY A 24 8.66 18.42 25.68
N THR A 25 7.81 19.39 25.32
CA THR A 25 6.35 19.17 25.18
C THR A 25 6.00 18.05 24.19
N LEU A 26 6.64 18.00 23.02
CA LEU A 26 6.38 16.95 22.02
C LEU A 26 6.75 15.55 22.54
N MET A 27 7.93 15.43 23.14
CA MET A 27 8.41 14.18 23.75
C MET A 27 7.48 13.70 24.85
N GLN A 28 6.96 14.60 25.70
CA GLN A 28 5.99 14.23 26.73
C GLN A 28 4.66 13.73 26.15
N ARG A 29 4.17 14.33 25.05
CA ARG A 29 2.97 13.85 24.34
C ARG A 29 3.20 12.45 23.74
N ALA A 30 4.32 12.26 23.04
CA ALA A 30 4.71 11.00 22.44
C ALA A 30 4.86 9.89 23.51
N ALA A 31 5.63 10.15 24.56
CA ALA A 31 5.85 9.23 25.67
C ALA A 31 4.55 8.86 26.41
N PHE A 32 3.63 9.81 26.60
CA PHE A 32 2.34 9.52 27.21
C PHE A 32 1.48 8.58 26.34
N GLY A 33 1.41 8.85 25.03
CA GLY A 33 0.71 7.98 24.08
C GLY A 33 1.31 6.57 24.04
N LEU A 34 2.64 6.47 24.02
CA LEU A 34 3.37 5.20 24.09
C LEU A 34 3.07 4.44 25.40
N ALA A 35 3.16 5.11 26.56
CA ALA A 35 2.87 4.49 27.85
C ALA A 35 1.42 4.01 27.95
N ARG A 36 0.46 4.75 27.37
CA ARG A 36 -0.95 4.33 27.29
C ARG A 36 -1.09 3.04 26.48
N ARG A 37 -0.46 2.95 25.30
CA ARG A 37 -0.49 1.72 24.49
C ARG A 37 0.15 0.54 25.21
N CYS A 38 1.31 0.75 25.85
CA CYS A 38 1.97 -0.26 26.66
C CYS A 38 1.05 -0.77 27.78
N ALA A 39 0.36 0.14 28.48
CA ALA A 39 -0.57 -0.21 29.55
C ALA A 39 -1.84 -0.93 29.05
N LEU A 40 -2.25 -0.75 27.79
CA LEU A 40 -3.36 -1.53 27.21
C LEU A 40 -2.92 -2.95 26.85
N THR A 41 -1.66 -3.12 26.45
CA THR A 41 -1.07 -4.44 26.22
C THR A 41 -0.82 -5.18 27.54
N LEU A 42 -0.42 -4.46 28.59
CA LEU A 42 -0.19 -4.98 29.94
C LEU A 42 -1.46 -4.92 30.79
N SER A 43 -2.24 -6.00 30.83
CA SER A 43 -3.45 -6.07 31.67
C SER A 43 -3.36 -7.22 32.68
N PRO A 44 -2.97 -6.96 33.96
CA PRO A 44 -2.72 -5.65 34.60
C PRO A 44 -1.32 -5.06 34.34
N VAL A 45 -1.09 -3.79 34.71
CA VAL A 45 0.25 -3.14 34.66
C VAL A 45 1.08 -3.39 35.91
N TYR A 46 0.44 -3.41 37.08
CA TYR A 46 1.15 -3.59 38.36
C TYR A 46 1.77 -4.98 38.42
N GLY A 47 3.07 -5.04 38.74
CA GLY A 47 3.84 -6.28 38.81
C GLY A 47 4.32 -6.82 37.46
N SER A 48 3.86 -6.27 36.33
CA SER A 48 4.35 -6.68 35.01
C SER A 48 5.79 -6.26 34.78
N ARG A 49 6.51 -7.06 34.00
CA ARG A 49 7.91 -6.84 33.65
C ARG A 49 8.02 -6.24 32.26
N VAL A 50 8.64 -5.08 32.17
CA VAL A 50 8.80 -4.35 30.92
C VAL A 50 10.28 -4.19 30.62
N LEU A 51 10.69 -4.61 29.44
CA LEU A 51 12.04 -4.40 28.92
C LEU A 51 12.03 -3.24 27.93
N LEU A 52 12.85 -2.23 28.18
CA LEU A 52 13.08 -1.11 27.28
C LEU A 52 14.39 -1.32 26.52
N LEU A 53 14.33 -1.27 25.21
CA LEU A 53 15.51 -1.22 24.34
C LEU A 53 15.75 0.25 23.99
N VAL A 54 16.84 0.84 24.48
CA VAL A 54 17.01 2.29 24.46
C VAL A 54 18.23 2.68 23.64
N GLY A 55 17.99 3.37 22.53
CA GLY A 55 19.03 3.95 21.70
C GLY A 55 19.50 5.33 22.16
N SER A 56 20.35 5.93 21.32
CA SER A 56 20.98 7.22 21.62
C SER A 56 20.17 8.47 21.22
N GLY A 57 19.08 8.30 20.46
CA GLY A 57 18.27 9.39 19.93
C GLY A 57 16.99 9.69 20.72
N ASN A 58 16.11 10.51 20.14
CA ASN A 58 14.84 10.92 20.74
C ASN A 58 13.91 9.74 21.06
N ASN A 59 13.85 8.71 20.20
CA ASN A 59 13.08 7.50 20.47
C ASN A 59 13.51 6.80 21.77
N GLY A 60 14.81 6.81 22.08
CA GLY A 60 15.31 6.33 23.37
C GLY A 60 14.79 7.18 24.53
N GLY A 61 14.71 8.50 24.35
CA GLY A 61 14.07 9.43 25.29
C GLY A 61 12.58 9.14 25.50
N ASP A 62 11.80 9.02 24.42
CA ASP A 62 10.37 8.67 24.46
C ASP A 62 10.14 7.36 25.22
N THR A 63 10.98 6.36 24.94
CA THR A 63 10.96 5.05 25.59
C THR A 63 11.23 5.15 27.09
N LEU A 64 12.24 5.92 27.49
CA LEU A 64 12.58 6.13 28.90
C LEU A 64 11.47 6.86 29.66
N TYR A 65 10.88 7.90 29.07
CA TYR A 65 9.75 8.61 29.68
C TYR A 65 8.51 7.73 29.79
N ALA A 66 8.19 6.94 28.76
CA ALA A 66 7.11 5.98 28.83
C ALA A 66 7.36 4.91 29.90
N GLY A 67 8.58 4.40 29.98
CA GLY A 67 9.04 3.51 31.05
C GLY A 67 8.87 4.09 32.44
N ALA A 68 9.20 5.37 32.62
CA ALA A 68 9.00 6.08 33.89
C ALA A 68 7.52 6.13 34.30
N LEU A 69 6.61 6.34 33.34
CA LEU A 69 5.16 6.33 33.58
C LEU A 69 4.66 4.94 33.99
N LEU A 70 5.18 3.87 33.36
CA LEU A 70 4.84 2.49 33.70
C LEU A 70 5.39 2.09 35.08
N ALA A 71 6.64 2.47 35.40
CA ALA A 71 7.25 2.21 36.70
C ALA A 71 6.46 2.89 37.84
N ARG A 72 6.01 4.13 37.64
CA ARG A 72 5.13 4.83 38.60
C ARG A 72 3.78 4.14 38.82
N ARG A 73 3.34 3.29 37.88
CA ARG A 73 2.12 2.46 38.00
C ARG A 73 2.41 1.08 38.60
N GLY A 74 3.65 0.82 39.03
CA GLY A 74 4.06 -0.41 39.71
C GLY A 74 4.54 -1.53 38.78
N ALA A 75 4.82 -1.23 37.51
CA ALA A 75 5.54 -2.18 36.65
C ALA A 75 7.02 -2.27 37.05
N VAL A 76 7.62 -3.46 36.91
CA VAL A 76 9.07 -3.67 37.02
C VAL A 76 9.70 -3.37 35.67
N VAL A 77 10.36 -2.22 35.54
CA VAL A 77 10.87 -1.75 34.25
C VAL A 77 12.40 -1.78 34.21
N ASN A 78 12.95 -2.58 33.31
CA ASN A 78 14.38 -2.69 33.04
C ASN A 78 14.71 -2.05 31.68
N ALA A 79 15.83 -1.35 31.58
CA ALA A 79 16.30 -0.74 30.34
C ALA A 79 17.70 -1.25 29.96
N VAL A 80 17.85 -1.70 28.72
CA VAL A 80 19.14 -1.98 28.09
C VAL A 80 19.49 -0.80 27.19
N LEU A 81 20.60 -0.13 27.50
CA LEU A 81 21.08 1.01 26.73
C LEU A 81 22.03 0.55 25.62
N VAL A 82 21.79 0.96 24.38
CA VAL A 82 22.64 0.63 23.24
C VAL A 82 23.33 1.89 22.70
N GLY A 83 24.66 1.83 22.63
CA GLY A 83 25.50 2.93 22.17
C GLY A 83 26.10 3.75 23.32
N SER A 84 26.89 4.77 22.97
CA SER A 84 27.66 5.58 23.94
C SER A 84 26.93 6.83 24.45
N LYS A 85 25.75 7.12 23.90
CA LYS A 85 24.93 8.29 24.24
C LYS A 85 23.53 7.85 24.63
N VAL A 86 22.88 8.60 25.51
CA VAL A 86 21.51 8.37 25.99
C VAL A 86 20.85 9.72 26.28
N HIS A 87 19.52 9.78 26.16
CA HIS A 87 18.75 10.96 26.52
C HIS A 87 18.77 11.18 28.05
N LEU A 88 19.62 12.10 28.52
CA LEU A 88 19.94 12.26 29.95
C LEU A 88 18.72 12.59 30.82
N GLU A 89 17.87 13.53 30.39
CA GLU A 89 16.67 13.91 31.15
C GLU A 89 15.68 12.75 31.26
N GLY A 90 15.54 11.97 30.19
CA GLY A 90 14.71 10.77 30.16
C GLY A 90 15.25 9.68 31.09
N LEU A 91 16.57 9.48 31.10
CA LEU A 91 17.23 8.51 31.97
C LEU A 91 17.09 8.88 33.44
N THR A 92 17.24 10.17 33.77
CA THR A 92 17.01 10.67 35.13
C THR A 92 15.56 10.43 35.55
N ALA A 93 14.59 10.79 34.72
CA ALA A 93 13.17 10.57 35.01
C ALA A 93 12.84 9.09 35.21
N PHE A 94 13.40 8.21 34.38
CA PHE A 94 13.27 6.76 34.46
C PHE A 94 13.80 6.21 35.79
N ARG A 95 15.03 6.57 36.17
CA ARG A 95 15.64 6.14 37.44
C ARG A 95 14.88 6.66 38.65
N SER A 96 14.46 7.93 38.63
CA SER A 96 13.67 8.53 39.71
C SER A 96 12.29 7.87 39.88
N ALA A 97 11.77 7.22 38.83
CA ALA A 97 10.53 6.46 38.89
C ALA A 97 10.73 5.01 39.38
N GLY A 98 11.96 4.58 39.69
CA GLY A 98 12.29 3.22 40.12
C GLY A 98 12.70 2.28 38.99
N GLY A 99 12.88 2.78 37.77
CA GLY A 99 13.40 2.01 36.65
C GLY A 99 14.88 1.64 36.81
N LEU A 100 15.25 0.44 36.35
CA LEU A 100 16.60 -0.11 36.47
C LEU A 100 17.29 -0.16 35.11
N VAL A 101 18.54 0.27 35.04
CA VAL A 101 19.39 0.04 33.86
C VAL A 101 20.17 -1.25 34.07
N VAL A 102 20.06 -2.18 33.12
CA VAL A 102 20.69 -3.49 33.15
C VAL A 102 21.65 -3.63 31.97
N GLN A 103 22.69 -4.46 32.13
CA GLN A 103 23.66 -4.74 31.07
C GLN A 103 23.24 -5.90 30.18
N GLU A 104 22.49 -6.84 30.74
CA GLU A 104 22.04 -8.06 30.08
C GLU A 104 20.52 -8.06 29.93
N VAL A 105 20.04 -8.72 28.87
CA VAL A 105 18.61 -8.92 28.65
C VAL A 105 18.06 -9.87 29.72
N PRO A 106 17.01 -9.48 30.48
CA PRO A 106 16.37 -10.38 31.42
C PRO A 106 15.78 -11.60 30.71
N GLU A 107 15.83 -12.77 31.35
CA GLU A 107 15.29 -14.02 30.79
C GLU A 107 13.79 -13.97 30.49
N GLN A 108 13.05 -13.09 31.17
CA GLN A 108 11.61 -12.99 31.06
C GLN A 108 11.16 -11.52 31.07
N ALA A 109 10.26 -11.18 30.15
CA ALA A 109 9.53 -9.93 30.13
C ALA A 109 8.09 -10.20 29.70
N ASP A 110 7.16 -9.34 30.12
CA ASP A 110 5.76 -9.39 29.69
C ASP A 110 5.50 -8.40 28.54
N LEU A 111 6.43 -7.47 28.31
CA LEU A 111 6.43 -6.53 27.19
C LEU A 111 7.86 -6.08 26.87
N VAL A 112 8.18 -5.97 25.57
CA VAL A 112 9.39 -5.30 25.06
C VAL A 112 8.99 -4.01 24.36
N VAL A 113 9.69 -2.91 24.67
CA VAL A 113 9.51 -1.60 24.02
C VAL A 113 10.76 -1.25 23.24
N ASP A 114 10.62 -1.16 21.92
CA ASP A 114 11.71 -0.88 20.98
C ASP A 114 11.86 0.61 20.71
N GLY A 115 12.85 1.23 21.36
CA GLY A 115 13.33 2.58 21.09
C GLY A 115 14.81 2.61 20.71
N LEU A 116 15.33 1.56 20.07
CA LEU A 116 16.74 1.51 19.66
C LEU A 116 17.06 2.55 18.59
N VAL A 117 16.16 2.71 17.62
CA VAL A 117 16.34 3.55 16.45
C VAL A 117 14.99 4.19 16.08
N GLY A 118 15.04 5.40 15.54
CA GLY A 118 13.88 6.10 14.99
C GLY A 118 14.14 6.66 13.61
N ILE A 119 13.40 7.71 13.24
CA ILE A 119 13.57 8.46 11.98
C ILE A 119 14.96 9.11 11.82
N GLY A 120 15.79 9.06 12.86
CA GLY A 120 17.15 9.59 12.92
C GLY A 120 18.20 8.78 12.17
N ALA A 121 17.99 7.47 12.01
CA ALA A 121 19.01 6.58 11.48
C ALA A 121 18.74 6.16 10.03
N SER A 122 19.81 5.73 9.38
CA SER A 122 19.84 5.15 8.04
C SER A 122 20.73 3.93 8.05
N GLY A 123 20.38 2.92 7.26
CA GLY A 123 21.11 1.68 7.10
C GLY A 123 20.72 0.59 8.12
N PRO A 124 21.41 -0.56 8.05
CA PRO A 124 21.13 -1.68 8.93
C PRO A 124 21.47 -1.36 10.39
N LEU A 125 20.83 -2.08 11.32
CA LEU A 125 21.20 -2.01 12.74
C LEU A 125 22.68 -2.32 12.93
N GLY A 126 23.34 -1.55 13.80
CA GLY A 126 24.70 -1.83 14.23
C GLY A 126 24.80 -3.17 14.94
N ALA A 127 25.97 -3.81 14.89
CA ALA A 127 26.18 -5.18 15.38
C ALA A 127 25.67 -5.43 16.81
N ALA A 128 25.89 -4.49 17.74
CA ALA A 128 25.41 -4.61 19.11
C ALA A 128 23.87 -4.66 19.20
N ALA A 129 23.17 -3.81 18.46
CA ALA A 129 21.70 -3.82 18.40
C ALA A 129 21.20 -5.10 17.71
N ALA A 130 21.83 -5.51 16.61
CA ALA A 130 21.48 -6.74 15.90
C ALA A 130 21.67 -8.00 16.75
N SER A 131 22.72 -8.07 17.57
CA SER A 131 22.92 -9.16 18.54
C SER A 131 21.92 -9.09 19.70
N LEU A 132 21.58 -7.89 20.17
CA LEU A 132 20.61 -7.69 21.25
C LEU A 132 19.22 -8.23 20.87
N ILE A 133 18.75 -7.93 19.65
CA ILE A 133 17.40 -8.37 19.24
C ILE A 133 17.28 -9.90 19.14
N GLN A 134 18.40 -10.64 19.00
CA GLN A 134 18.41 -12.11 18.97
C GLN A 134 18.28 -12.73 20.37
N GLN A 135 18.47 -11.95 21.42
CA GLN A 135 18.46 -12.40 22.81
C GLN A 135 17.15 -12.02 23.53
N LEU A 136 16.18 -11.46 22.81
CA LEU A 136 14.93 -10.99 23.41
C LEU A 136 14.08 -12.16 23.90
N PRO A 137 13.43 -12.02 25.07
CA PRO A 137 12.46 -13.00 25.53
C PRO A 137 11.24 -13.02 24.61
N GLU A 138 10.51 -14.15 24.60
CA GLU A 138 9.21 -14.22 23.93
C GLU A 138 8.19 -13.34 24.67
N ALA A 139 7.94 -12.16 24.15
CA ALA A 139 6.99 -11.20 24.68
C ALA A 139 6.44 -10.33 23.54
N PRO A 140 5.25 -9.73 23.71
CA PRO A 140 4.76 -8.72 22.78
C PRO A 140 5.75 -7.56 22.65
N VAL A 141 5.99 -7.13 21.42
CA VAL A 141 6.92 -6.02 21.10
C VAL A 141 6.13 -4.80 20.65
N ILE A 142 6.41 -3.65 21.27
CA ILE A 142 5.89 -2.35 20.85
C ILE A 142 7.04 -1.49 20.31
N ALA A 143 6.98 -1.12 19.04
CA ALA A 143 7.92 -0.18 18.44
C ALA A 143 7.54 1.27 18.70
N VAL A 144 8.56 2.08 18.96
CA VAL A 144 8.47 3.52 19.19
C VAL A 144 8.70 4.26 17.88
N ASP A 145 7.66 4.93 17.39
CA ASP A 145 7.57 5.62 16.11
C ASP A 145 7.66 4.73 14.86
N VAL A 146 8.75 3.98 14.71
CA VAL A 146 9.05 3.05 13.61
C VAL A 146 9.79 1.83 14.18
N PRO A 147 9.63 0.61 13.64
CA PRO A 147 10.43 -0.53 14.07
C PRO A 147 11.92 -0.32 13.81
N SER A 148 12.77 -0.65 14.78
CA SER A 148 14.21 -0.47 14.62
C SER A 148 14.78 -1.39 13.55
N GLY A 149 15.59 -0.82 12.65
CA GLY A 149 16.26 -1.53 11.56
C GLY A 149 15.56 -1.47 10.19
N VAL A 150 14.47 -0.71 10.09
CA VAL A 150 13.80 -0.43 8.81
C VAL A 150 14.22 0.91 8.24
N GLU A 151 14.21 1.02 6.91
CA GLU A 151 14.35 2.30 6.21
C GLU A 151 13.01 3.04 6.16
N VAL A 152 12.95 4.22 6.79
CA VAL A 152 11.68 4.90 7.06
C VAL A 152 10.99 5.39 5.78
N ASP A 153 11.75 5.97 4.85
CA ASP A 153 11.20 6.64 3.66
C ASP A 153 10.88 5.69 2.51
N THR A 154 11.50 4.50 2.49
CA THR A 154 11.32 3.50 1.42
C THR A 154 10.52 2.28 1.89
N GLY A 155 10.54 2.00 3.20
CA GLY A 155 10.02 0.77 3.78
C GLY A 155 10.90 -0.45 3.51
N ASP A 156 12.16 -0.27 3.12
CA ASP A 156 13.12 -1.36 2.97
C ASP A 156 13.61 -1.91 4.32
N VAL A 157 14.15 -3.12 4.31
CA VAL A 157 14.73 -3.78 5.48
C VAL A 157 16.13 -4.28 5.10
N PRO A 158 17.16 -3.42 5.19
CA PRO A 158 18.50 -3.71 4.65
C PRO A 158 19.29 -4.76 5.44
N GLY A 159 18.77 -5.20 6.59
CA GLY A 159 19.44 -6.17 7.45
C GLY A 159 18.57 -6.63 8.61
N ALA A 160 19.17 -6.79 9.79
CA ALA A 160 18.45 -7.13 10.99
C ALA A 160 17.48 -5.99 11.38
N ALA A 161 16.22 -6.34 11.63
CA ALA A 161 15.19 -5.43 12.10
C ALA A 161 14.30 -6.14 13.13
N LEU A 162 13.78 -5.36 14.08
CA LEU A 162 12.91 -5.89 15.13
C LEU A 162 11.46 -5.88 14.64
N ARG A 163 10.79 -7.02 14.73
CA ARG A 163 9.37 -7.15 14.37
C ARG A 163 8.53 -6.77 15.58
N ALA A 164 7.70 -5.75 15.43
CA ALA A 164 6.74 -5.32 16.43
C ALA A 164 5.36 -5.96 16.20
N ASP A 165 4.66 -6.24 17.29
CA ASP A 165 3.22 -6.56 17.26
C ASP A 165 2.41 -5.28 17.08
N VAL A 166 2.89 -4.18 17.66
CA VAL A 166 2.29 -2.84 17.54
C VAL A 166 3.38 -1.79 17.34
N THR A 167 3.19 -0.87 16.40
CA THR A 167 4.02 0.34 16.29
C THR A 167 3.18 1.54 16.72
N VAL A 168 3.71 2.33 17.66
CA VAL A 168 3.11 3.61 18.05
C VAL A 168 3.76 4.73 17.23
N ALA A 169 3.13 5.10 16.11
CA ALA A 169 3.59 6.17 15.24
C ALA A 169 3.24 7.54 15.85
N PHE A 170 4.16 8.50 15.78
CA PHE A 170 3.94 9.84 16.32
C PHE A 170 3.62 10.87 15.24
N GLY A 171 2.50 11.57 15.42
CA GLY A 171 2.03 12.72 14.65
C GLY A 171 1.54 12.42 13.24
N CYS A 172 2.24 11.57 12.49
CA CYS A 172 1.83 11.12 11.16
C CYS A 172 2.36 9.72 10.84
N LEU A 173 1.83 9.14 9.77
CA LEU A 173 2.36 7.90 9.19
C LEU A 173 3.60 8.19 8.33
N LYS A 174 4.52 7.23 8.29
CA LYS A 174 5.71 7.24 7.44
C LYS A 174 5.66 6.05 6.46
N PRO A 175 6.40 6.08 5.33
CA PRO A 175 6.35 5.01 4.33
C PRO A 175 6.58 3.60 4.91
N ALA A 176 7.52 3.42 5.84
CA ALA A 176 7.75 2.13 6.51
C ALA A 176 6.53 1.49 7.19
N HIS A 177 5.48 2.28 7.50
CA HIS A 177 4.24 1.76 8.08
C HIS A 177 3.31 1.11 7.05
N VAL A 178 3.48 1.41 5.77
CA VAL A 178 2.45 1.18 4.76
C VAL A 178 2.95 0.53 3.48
N ILE A 179 4.25 0.64 3.17
CA ILE A 179 4.87 0.10 1.96
C ILE A 179 6.19 -0.62 2.28
N GLY A 180 6.59 -1.53 1.39
CA GLY A 180 7.88 -2.20 1.47
C GLY A 180 7.90 -3.42 2.42
N ALA A 181 9.11 -3.92 2.64
CA ALA A 181 9.37 -5.07 3.50
C ALA A 181 9.16 -4.74 4.99
N ALA A 182 9.15 -3.46 5.37
CA ALA A 182 8.95 -2.98 6.74
C ALA A 182 7.51 -3.17 7.27
N VAL A 183 6.52 -3.26 6.40
CA VAL A 183 5.10 -3.42 6.79
C VAL A 183 4.85 -4.57 7.78
N PRO A 184 5.30 -5.82 7.52
CA PRO A 184 5.14 -6.90 8.49
C PRO A 184 5.94 -6.72 9.78
N TYR A 185 6.95 -5.85 9.79
CA TYR A 185 7.71 -5.46 11.00
C TYR A 185 6.97 -4.41 11.83
N ALA A 186 6.12 -3.60 11.21
CA ALA A 186 5.36 -2.57 11.91
C ALA A 186 4.15 -3.11 12.71
N GLY A 187 3.70 -4.33 12.40
CA GLY A 187 2.53 -4.92 13.07
C GLY A 187 1.28 -4.06 12.92
N GLN A 188 0.50 -3.93 14.00
CA GLN A 188 -0.59 -2.97 14.06
C GLN A 188 -0.04 -1.56 14.31
N VAL A 189 -0.35 -0.60 13.43
CA VAL A 189 0.09 0.80 13.60
C VAL A 189 -0.99 1.61 14.31
N GLU A 190 -0.67 2.15 15.49
CA GLU A 190 -1.48 3.12 16.24
C GLU A 190 -0.86 4.51 16.10
N LEU A 191 -1.64 5.47 15.60
CA LEU A 191 -1.19 6.86 15.45
C LEU A 191 -1.51 7.64 16.73
N VAL A 192 -0.48 8.18 17.37
CA VAL A 192 -0.61 9.15 18.47
C VAL A 192 -0.45 10.55 17.90
N ASP A 193 -1.52 11.35 18.02
CA ASP A 193 -1.45 12.76 17.65
C ASP A 193 -0.61 13.54 18.66
N ILE A 194 0.43 14.19 18.16
CA ILE A 194 1.30 15.09 18.94
C ILE A 194 1.18 16.56 18.50
N GLY A 195 0.28 16.85 17.54
CA GLY A 195 -0.02 18.18 17.02
C GLY A 195 0.72 18.56 15.74
N LEU A 196 1.26 17.60 14.97
CA LEU A 196 2.07 17.90 13.78
C LEU A 196 1.27 18.32 12.54
N GLU A 197 0.00 17.94 12.43
CA GLU A 197 -0.79 18.10 11.19
C GLU A 197 -0.72 19.51 10.58
N PRO A 198 -0.87 20.62 11.32
CA PRO A 198 -0.82 21.97 10.75
C PRO A 198 0.57 22.38 10.23
N TYR A 199 1.63 21.65 10.61
CA TYR A 199 3.03 22.00 10.32
C TYR A 199 3.63 21.13 9.19
N LEU A 200 2.92 20.09 8.75
CA LEU A 200 3.34 19.20 7.67
C LEU A 200 3.17 19.89 6.30
N ALA A 201 4.22 20.59 5.88
CA ALA A 201 4.30 21.26 4.59
C ALA A 201 4.92 20.36 3.49
N GLY A 202 4.62 20.64 2.22
CA GLY A 202 5.19 19.93 1.06
C GLY A 202 4.29 18.84 0.45
N GLY A 203 3.12 18.61 1.05
CA GLY A 203 2.21 17.54 0.64
C GLY A 203 2.68 16.15 1.11
N PRO A 204 1.78 15.16 1.12
CA PRO A 204 2.14 13.80 1.50
C PRO A 204 3.04 13.15 0.45
N ALA A 205 3.97 12.31 0.92
CA ALA A 205 4.77 11.46 0.06
C ALA A 205 3.93 10.41 -0.67
N LEU A 206 2.89 9.91 0.01
CA LEU A 206 1.86 9.05 -0.56
C LEU A 206 0.58 9.07 0.29
N MET A 207 -0.51 8.56 -0.28
CA MET A 207 -1.80 8.43 0.36
C MET A 207 -2.22 6.95 0.53
N VAL A 208 -3.04 6.66 1.54
CA VAL A 208 -3.64 5.35 1.75
C VAL A 208 -5.16 5.51 1.88
N ALA A 209 -5.90 4.86 0.98
CA ALA A 209 -7.36 4.84 1.03
C ALA A 209 -7.89 3.81 2.04
N ASP A 210 -9.01 4.12 2.66
CA ASP A 210 -9.79 3.24 3.53
C ASP A 210 -11.17 2.93 2.93
N ALA A 211 -11.94 2.04 3.58
CA ALA A 211 -13.24 1.62 3.06
C ALA A 211 -14.23 2.79 2.88
N PRO A 212 -14.36 3.74 3.84
CA PRO A 212 -15.16 4.95 3.64
C PRO A 212 -14.80 5.76 2.39
N ASP A 213 -13.51 5.91 2.06
CA ASP A 213 -13.10 6.57 0.82
C ASP A 213 -13.64 5.84 -0.41
N ILE A 214 -13.44 4.51 -0.46
CA ILE A 214 -13.88 3.69 -1.59
C ILE A 214 -15.39 3.75 -1.75
N ALA A 215 -16.14 3.67 -0.65
CA ALA A 215 -17.59 3.78 -0.64
C ALA A 215 -18.07 5.16 -1.13
N GLY A 216 -17.40 6.23 -0.69
CA GLY A 216 -17.69 7.61 -1.09
C GLY A 216 -17.40 7.90 -2.56
N TRP A 217 -16.42 7.21 -3.17
CA TRP A 217 -16.08 7.36 -4.57
C TRP A 217 -16.84 6.44 -5.51
N TRP A 218 -17.57 5.45 -4.99
CA TRP A 218 -18.25 4.45 -5.82
C TRP A 218 -19.41 5.06 -6.63
N PRO A 219 -19.47 4.89 -7.97
CA PRO A 219 -20.57 5.38 -8.77
C PRO A 219 -21.91 4.76 -8.38
N LYS A 220 -22.92 5.61 -8.11
CA LYS A 220 -24.28 5.17 -7.73
C LYS A 220 -25.28 5.53 -8.85
N PRO A 221 -25.94 4.55 -9.47
CA PRO A 221 -26.99 4.81 -10.44
C PRO A 221 -28.17 5.57 -9.80
N GLY A 222 -28.69 6.58 -10.49
CA GLY A 222 -29.91 7.30 -10.13
C GLY A 222 -31.12 6.87 -10.99
N PRO A 223 -32.32 7.41 -10.72
CA PRO A 223 -33.54 7.06 -11.45
C PRO A 223 -33.47 7.28 -12.97
N GLU A 224 -32.68 8.26 -13.42
CA GLU A 224 -32.50 8.60 -14.84
C GLU A 224 -31.34 7.83 -15.50
N SER A 225 -30.65 6.95 -14.76
CA SER A 225 -29.50 6.23 -15.31
C SER A 225 -29.93 5.15 -16.30
N ASP A 226 -29.27 5.12 -17.45
CA ASP A 226 -29.38 4.03 -18.43
C ASP A 226 -28.05 3.27 -18.56
N LYS A 227 -28.03 2.24 -19.41
CA LYS A 227 -26.85 1.39 -19.62
C LYS A 227 -25.64 2.14 -20.21
N TYR A 228 -25.85 3.26 -20.90
CA TYR A 228 -24.80 4.09 -21.48
C TYR A 228 -24.34 5.17 -20.50
N SER A 229 -25.25 5.80 -19.75
CA SER A 229 -24.91 6.80 -18.73
C SER A 229 -24.12 6.20 -17.57
N ARG A 230 -24.32 4.90 -17.30
CA ARG A 230 -23.50 4.12 -16.37
C ARG A 230 -22.13 3.71 -16.92
N GLY A 231 -21.85 4.01 -18.18
CA GLY A 231 -20.60 3.68 -18.86
C GLY A 231 -20.60 2.36 -19.61
N VAL A 232 -19.94 2.36 -20.77
CA VAL A 232 -19.68 1.19 -21.60
C VAL A 232 -18.18 0.86 -21.57
N VAL A 233 -17.79 -0.28 -21.02
CA VAL A 233 -16.39 -0.74 -21.02
C VAL A 233 -16.12 -1.67 -22.20
N GLY A 234 -15.04 -1.42 -22.91
CA GLY A 234 -14.49 -2.29 -23.95
C GLY A 234 -13.38 -3.18 -23.40
N LEU A 235 -13.37 -4.46 -23.79
CA LEU A 235 -12.37 -5.45 -23.39
C LEU A 235 -11.73 -6.07 -24.63
N ALA A 236 -10.47 -5.73 -24.88
CA ALA A 236 -9.62 -6.26 -25.95
C ALA A 236 -8.58 -7.21 -25.34
N THR A 237 -9.06 -8.37 -24.90
CA THR A 237 -8.32 -9.31 -24.05
C THR A 237 -8.58 -10.75 -24.48
N GLY A 238 -7.66 -11.64 -24.17
CA GLY A 238 -7.70 -13.05 -24.54
C GLY A 238 -7.42 -13.26 -26.03
N SER A 239 -7.15 -14.51 -26.34
CA SER A 239 -6.87 -15.03 -27.68
C SER A 239 -7.31 -16.49 -27.73
N ASP A 240 -7.18 -17.13 -28.89
CA ASP A 240 -7.48 -18.57 -29.02
C ASP A 240 -6.56 -19.42 -28.12
N ALA A 241 -5.32 -18.97 -27.90
CA ALA A 241 -4.37 -19.62 -27.00
C ALA A 241 -4.66 -19.34 -25.52
N TYR A 242 -5.20 -18.16 -25.20
CA TYR A 242 -5.44 -17.72 -23.82
C TYR A 242 -6.87 -17.20 -23.60
N PRO A 243 -7.92 -18.00 -23.85
CA PRO A 243 -9.30 -17.55 -23.73
C PRO A 243 -9.69 -17.26 -22.27
N GLY A 244 -9.02 -17.88 -21.30
CA GLY A 244 -9.26 -17.65 -19.88
C GLY A 244 -9.08 -16.19 -19.46
N ALA A 245 -8.14 -15.46 -20.06
CA ALA A 245 -7.91 -14.04 -19.76
C ALA A 245 -9.10 -13.16 -20.17
N ALA A 246 -9.78 -13.50 -21.27
CA ALA A 246 -11.04 -12.85 -21.66
C ALA A 246 -12.14 -13.11 -20.62
N LEU A 247 -12.31 -14.36 -20.19
CA LEU A 247 -13.36 -14.69 -19.22
C LEU A 247 -13.13 -14.01 -17.86
N LEU A 248 -11.88 -13.95 -17.40
CA LEU A 248 -11.53 -13.34 -16.11
C LEU A 248 -11.66 -11.81 -16.14
N SER A 249 -11.20 -11.15 -17.20
CA SER A 249 -11.37 -9.70 -17.36
C SER A 249 -12.83 -9.29 -17.53
N VAL A 250 -13.63 -10.06 -18.30
CA VAL A 250 -15.09 -9.84 -18.37
C VAL A 250 -15.73 -10.03 -17.00
N SER A 251 -15.33 -11.06 -16.23
CA SER A 251 -15.84 -11.29 -14.87
C SER A 251 -15.58 -10.09 -13.95
N GLY A 252 -14.36 -9.53 -13.98
CA GLY A 252 -14.03 -8.33 -13.23
C GLY A 252 -14.86 -7.12 -13.66
N ALA A 253 -15.04 -6.94 -14.96
CA ALA A 253 -15.80 -5.81 -15.50
C ALA A 253 -17.30 -5.88 -15.13
N VAL A 254 -17.88 -7.08 -15.16
CA VAL A 254 -19.27 -7.38 -14.79
C VAL A 254 -19.55 -7.19 -13.30
N ALA A 255 -18.53 -7.23 -12.44
CA ALA A 255 -18.66 -6.90 -11.03
C ALA A 255 -18.64 -5.38 -10.75
N GLY A 256 -18.06 -4.59 -11.66
CA GLY A 256 -17.97 -3.13 -11.53
C GLY A 256 -19.26 -2.38 -11.92
N PRO A 257 -19.22 -1.04 -11.91
CA PRO A 257 -20.42 -0.21 -12.07
C PRO A 257 -20.93 -0.06 -13.52
N ALA A 258 -20.10 -0.38 -14.54
CA ALA A 258 -20.43 -0.17 -15.95
C ALA A 258 -21.79 -0.77 -16.32
N GLY A 259 -22.56 -0.03 -17.13
CA GLY A 259 -23.91 -0.43 -17.54
C GLY A 259 -23.91 -1.40 -18.73
N LEU A 260 -22.83 -1.44 -19.52
CA LEU A 260 -22.69 -2.32 -20.67
C LEU A 260 -21.25 -2.78 -20.85
N ILE A 261 -21.08 -4.07 -21.16
CA ILE A 261 -19.79 -4.67 -21.49
C ILE A 261 -19.73 -4.93 -22.99
N ARG A 262 -18.63 -4.50 -23.62
CA ARG A 262 -18.28 -4.86 -25.00
C ARG A 262 -16.99 -5.64 -25.02
N TYR A 263 -17.05 -6.87 -25.49
CA TYR A 263 -15.87 -7.69 -25.69
C TYR A 263 -15.49 -7.69 -27.17
N ALA A 264 -14.20 -7.52 -27.44
CA ALA A 264 -13.62 -7.54 -28.77
C ALA A 264 -12.41 -8.47 -28.79
N GLY A 265 -12.51 -9.63 -29.43
CA GLY A 265 -11.41 -10.57 -29.52
C GLY A 265 -11.82 -11.96 -30.00
N SER A 266 -10.83 -12.82 -30.23
CA SER A 266 -11.06 -14.14 -30.83
C SER A 266 -11.79 -15.11 -29.89
N ALA A 267 -11.72 -14.90 -28.56
CA ALA A 267 -12.44 -15.71 -27.56
C ALA A 267 -13.94 -15.37 -27.45
N TYR A 268 -14.50 -14.63 -28.41
CA TYR A 268 -15.89 -14.17 -28.39
C TYR A 268 -16.95 -15.28 -28.21
N PRO A 269 -16.80 -16.52 -28.72
CA PRO A 269 -17.82 -17.55 -28.54
C PRO A 269 -17.94 -17.95 -27.06
N LEU A 270 -16.79 -18.10 -26.38
CA LEU A 270 -16.72 -18.45 -24.96
C LEU A 270 -17.24 -17.31 -24.08
N VAL A 271 -16.93 -16.06 -24.46
CA VAL A 271 -17.45 -14.88 -23.74
C VAL A 271 -18.97 -14.78 -23.90
N ALA A 272 -19.50 -15.00 -25.10
CA ALA A 272 -20.95 -14.96 -25.35
C ALA A 272 -21.69 -16.06 -24.58
N GLU A 273 -21.09 -17.25 -24.48
CA GLU A 273 -21.66 -18.37 -23.72
C GLU A 273 -21.68 -18.09 -22.21
N ARG A 274 -20.57 -17.60 -21.65
CA ARG A 274 -20.42 -17.42 -20.19
C ARG A 274 -20.98 -16.09 -19.67
N PHE A 275 -21.02 -15.07 -20.51
CA PHE A 275 -21.49 -13.72 -20.19
C PHE A 275 -22.49 -13.24 -21.25
N PRO A 276 -23.71 -13.79 -21.28
CA PRO A 276 -24.70 -13.47 -22.31
C PRO A 276 -25.16 -12.01 -22.29
N SER A 277 -24.85 -11.26 -21.23
CA SER A 277 -25.09 -9.81 -21.13
C SER A 277 -24.04 -8.95 -21.85
N SER A 278 -22.96 -9.55 -22.36
CA SER A 278 -21.89 -8.86 -23.07
C SER A 278 -22.18 -8.80 -24.57
N VAL A 279 -21.95 -7.64 -25.18
CA VAL A 279 -21.96 -7.52 -26.64
C VAL A 279 -20.58 -7.91 -27.15
N VAL A 280 -20.51 -8.90 -28.04
CA VAL A 280 -19.24 -9.45 -28.51
C VAL A 280 -18.98 -9.11 -29.97
N THR A 281 -17.73 -8.79 -30.30
CA THR A 281 -17.21 -8.60 -31.66
C THR A 281 -15.86 -9.32 -31.80
N LEU A 282 -15.44 -9.55 -33.04
CA LEU A 282 -14.15 -10.20 -33.32
C LEU A 282 -12.96 -9.27 -33.08
N ARG A 283 -13.10 -7.99 -33.44
CA ARG A 283 -12.02 -6.99 -33.39
C ARG A 283 -12.47 -5.70 -32.75
N VAL A 284 -11.52 -4.92 -32.26
CA VAL A 284 -11.74 -3.58 -31.68
C VAL A 284 -12.32 -2.64 -32.72
N ALA A 285 -11.87 -2.73 -33.98
CA ALA A 285 -12.37 -1.90 -35.08
C ALA A 285 -13.87 -2.14 -35.37
N ASP A 286 -14.38 -3.33 -35.07
CA ASP A 286 -15.78 -3.69 -35.30
C ASP A 286 -16.65 -3.35 -34.06
N ALA A 287 -16.02 -2.97 -32.94
CA ALA A 287 -16.73 -2.63 -31.71
C ALA A 287 -17.36 -1.23 -31.79
N LEU A 288 -18.61 -1.14 -31.35
CA LEU A 288 -19.31 0.14 -31.21
C LEU A 288 -18.68 1.00 -30.09
N ARG A 289 -19.01 2.30 -30.06
CA ARG A 289 -18.49 3.33 -29.12
C ARG A 289 -18.48 2.92 -27.63
N VAL A 290 -17.30 2.77 -27.05
CA VAL A 290 -17.09 2.57 -25.60
C VAL A 290 -16.69 3.88 -24.89
N GLN A 291 -16.57 3.86 -23.57
CA GLN A 291 -16.11 4.98 -22.72
C GLN A 291 -14.73 4.71 -22.11
N ALA A 292 -14.29 3.45 -22.05
CA ALA A 292 -12.91 3.09 -21.74
C ALA A 292 -12.58 1.73 -22.38
N TRP A 293 -11.30 1.47 -22.63
CA TRP A 293 -10.81 0.17 -23.08
C TRP A 293 -9.88 -0.46 -22.05
N VAL A 294 -9.93 -1.79 -21.94
CA VAL A 294 -8.89 -2.63 -21.33
C VAL A 294 -8.25 -3.45 -22.43
N CYS A 295 -6.92 -3.50 -22.48
CA CYS A 295 -6.19 -4.22 -23.52
C CYS A 295 -4.97 -4.95 -22.97
N GLY A 296 -4.75 -6.18 -23.44
CA GLY A 296 -3.47 -6.87 -23.34
C GLY A 296 -3.44 -8.17 -22.55
N CYS A 297 -4.36 -8.41 -21.61
CA CYS A 297 -4.44 -9.68 -20.88
C CYS A 297 -4.61 -10.86 -21.85
N GLY A 298 -3.62 -11.74 -22.01
CA GLY A 298 -3.70 -12.94 -22.85
C GLY A 298 -3.91 -12.69 -24.34
N LEU A 299 -3.55 -11.50 -24.83
CA LEU A 299 -3.70 -11.13 -26.24
C LEU A 299 -2.63 -11.77 -27.14
N GLY A 300 -1.49 -12.17 -26.55
CA GLY A 300 -0.28 -12.52 -27.28
C GLY A 300 0.46 -11.28 -27.83
N THR A 301 1.56 -11.52 -28.55
CA THR A 301 2.46 -10.46 -29.05
C THR A 301 2.62 -10.43 -30.58
N GLY A 302 1.79 -11.21 -31.28
CA GLY A 302 1.80 -11.30 -32.75
C GLY A 302 1.19 -10.08 -33.46
N MET A 303 1.21 -10.09 -34.79
CA MET A 303 0.76 -8.96 -35.62
C MET A 303 -0.71 -8.55 -35.37
N GLU A 304 -1.59 -9.52 -35.11
CA GLU A 304 -2.99 -9.27 -34.80
C GLU A 304 -3.14 -8.54 -33.46
N ALA A 305 -2.47 -9.03 -32.40
CA ALA A 305 -2.43 -8.37 -31.10
C ALA A 305 -1.92 -6.93 -31.18
N GLN A 306 -0.88 -6.69 -31.99
CA GLN A 306 -0.37 -5.33 -32.23
C GLN A 306 -1.38 -4.46 -32.98
N ALA A 307 -2.18 -5.01 -33.90
CA ALA A 307 -3.23 -4.28 -34.61
C ALA A 307 -4.38 -3.89 -33.69
N GLU A 308 -4.79 -4.79 -32.79
CA GLU A 308 -5.80 -4.49 -31.76
C GLU A 308 -5.28 -3.43 -30.78
N LEU A 309 -4.03 -3.55 -30.31
CA LEU A 309 -3.41 -2.54 -29.44
C LEU A 309 -3.33 -1.17 -30.14
N ARG A 310 -2.94 -1.11 -31.42
CA ARG A 310 -2.96 0.13 -32.22
C ARG A 310 -4.36 0.74 -32.26
N SER A 311 -5.39 -0.07 -32.47
CA SER A 311 -6.78 0.39 -32.54
C SER A 311 -7.25 0.96 -31.20
N VAL A 312 -6.91 0.30 -30.08
CA VAL A 312 -7.19 0.79 -28.72
C VAL A 312 -6.48 2.11 -28.45
N LEU A 313 -5.17 2.19 -28.75
CA LEU A 313 -4.34 3.38 -28.53
C LEU A 313 -4.65 4.53 -29.49
N ALA A 314 -5.33 4.29 -30.61
CA ALA A 314 -5.85 5.35 -31.47
C ALA A 314 -7.18 5.93 -30.97
N SER A 315 -7.88 5.24 -30.05
CA SER A 315 -9.19 5.69 -29.58
C SER A 315 -9.08 6.91 -28.65
N PRO A 316 -10.04 7.86 -28.70
CA PRO A 316 -9.98 9.09 -27.89
C PRO A 316 -10.49 8.89 -26.45
N VAL A 317 -10.70 7.65 -26.01
CA VAL A 317 -11.19 7.35 -24.65
C VAL A 317 -10.06 6.85 -23.75
N PRO A 318 -10.23 6.90 -22.41
CA PRO A 318 -9.26 6.32 -21.48
C PRO A 318 -8.98 4.84 -21.77
N VAL A 319 -7.73 4.41 -21.53
CA VAL A 319 -7.28 3.04 -21.78
C VAL A 319 -6.53 2.47 -20.59
N ILE A 320 -6.67 1.17 -20.38
CA ILE A 320 -5.89 0.36 -19.45
C ILE A 320 -5.08 -0.64 -20.28
N ILE A 321 -3.76 -0.62 -20.10
CA ILE A 321 -2.82 -1.50 -20.78
C ILE A 321 -2.20 -2.43 -19.74
N ASP A 322 -2.40 -3.74 -19.92
CA ASP A 322 -1.87 -4.79 -19.04
C ASP A 322 -1.09 -5.85 -19.83
N ALA A 323 -0.30 -6.66 -19.14
CA ALA A 323 0.26 -7.92 -19.64
C ALA A 323 0.97 -7.84 -21.02
N ASP A 324 0.45 -8.56 -22.01
CA ASP A 324 1.08 -8.65 -23.33
C ASP A 324 1.12 -7.29 -24.03
N ALA A 325 0.11 -6.44 -23.82
CA ALA A 325 0.11 -5.08 -24.35
C ALA A 325 1.23 -4.23 -23.74
N ILE A 326 1.54 -4.41 -22.45
CA ILE A 326 2.73 -3.79 -21.86
C ILE A 326 4.00 -4.29 -22.54
N THR A 327 4.10 -5.60 -22.78
CA THR A 327 5.26 -6.19 -23.45
C THR A 327 5.46 -5.63 -24.87
N MET A 328 4.38 -5.39 -25.61
CA MET A 328 4.42 -4.80 -26.96
C MET A 328 4.81 -3.31 -26.99
N LEU A 329 4.83 -2.61 -25.85
CA LEU A 329 5.24 -1.19 -25.79
C LEU A 329 6.77 -1.00 -25.67
N VAL A 330 7.50 -2.06 -25.30
CA VAL A 330 8.91 -2.02 -24.91
C VAL A 330 9.89 -2.02 -26.09
N ASP A 331 9.49 -2.55 -27.25
CA ASP A 331 10.35 -2.63 -28.44
C ASP A 331 10.58 -1.28 -29.15
N GLY A 332 10.09 -0.18 -28.58
CA GLY A 332 10.25 1.18 -29.09
C GLY A 332 9.35 1.54 -30.26
N THR A 333 8.61 0.57 -30.83
CA THR A 333 7.73 0.83 -31.99
C THR A 333 6.45 1.56 -31.60
N MET A 334 5.99 1.40 -30.35
CA MET A 334 4.71 1.93 -29.88
C MET A 334 4.78 2.86 -28.67
N SER A 335 5.97 3.11 -28.10
CA SER A 335 6.14 4.00 -26.94
C SER A 335 5.74 5.46 -27.21
N HIS A 336 5.93 5.93 -28.45
CA HIS A 336 5.43 7.24 -28.90
C HIS A 336 3.90 7.31 -28.93
N ALA A 337 3.24 6.19 -29.23
CA ALA A 337 1.77 6.10 -29.25
C ALA A 337 1.15 6.23 -27.86
N LEU A 338 1.88 5.91 -26.78
CA LEU A 338 1.41 6.19 -25.41
C LEU A 338 1.48 7.69 -25.09
N ARG A 339 2.62 8.32 -25.39
CA ARG A 339 2.93 9.70 -24.97
C ARG A 339 2.17 10.77 -25.74
N GLY A 340 1.74 10.44 -26.96
CA GLY A 340 0.99 11.34 -27.84
C GLY A 340 -0.52 11.32 -27.60
N ARG A 341 -1.03 10.54 -26.66
CA ARG A 341 -2.46 10.45 -26.37
C ARG A 341 -2.89 11.58 -25.43
N ASP A 342 -3.98 12.26 -25.82
CA ASP A 342 -4.67 13.21 -24.95
C ASP A 342 -5.54 12.51 -23.89
N ALA A 343 -6.08 11.34 -24.25
CA ALA A 343 -6.91 10.56 -23.36
C ALA A 343 -6.06 9.80 -22.32
N PRO A 344 -6.50 9.73 -21.05
CA PRO A 344 -5.74 9.08 -19.99
C PRO A 344 -5.37 7.62 -20.29
N THR A 345 -4.19 7.22 -19.84
CA THR A 345 -3.69 5.85 -19.92
C THR A 345 -3.35 5.35 -18.51
N ILE A 346 -3.75 4.12 -18.18
CA ILE A 346 -3.33 3.40 -16.98
C ILE A 346 -2.48 2.19 -17.43
N LEU A 347 -1.29 2.06 -16.88
CA LEU A 347 -0.41 0.90 -17.05
C LEU A 347 -0.44 0.07 -15.77
N THR A 348 -0.54 -1.25 -15.87
CA THR A 348 -0.63 -2.14 -14.70
C THR A 348 0.55 -3.13 -14.59
N PRO A 349 1.82 -2.69 -14.65
CA PRO A 349 2.96 -3.61 -14.67
C PRO A 349 3.14 -4.33 -13.33
N HIS A 350 3.49 -5.61 -13.38
CA HIS A 350 4.20 -6.28 -12.28
C HIS A 350 5.72 -6.07 -12.39
N ASP A 351 6.51 -6.53 -11.41
CA ASP A 351 7.96 -6.24 -11.36
C ASP A 351 8.73 -6.60 -12.64
N ARG A 352 8.52 -7.79 -13.23
CA ARG A 352 9.21 -8.12 -14.51
C ARG A 352 8.75 -7.24 -15.69
N GLU A 353 7.49 -6.85 -15.76
CA GLU A 353 6.97 -5.93 -16.79
C GLU A 353 7.53 -4.53 -16.58
N TYR A 354 7.62 -4.07 -15.33
CA TYR A 354 8.31 -2.84 -14.96
C TYR A 354 9.76 -2.88 -15.44
N THR A 355 10.51 -3.95 -15.15
CA THR A 355 11.91 -4.07 -15.57
C THR A 355 12.07 -3.98 -17.08
N ARG A 356 11.16 -4.58 -17.84
CA ARG A 356 11.15 -4.47 -19.30
C ARG A 356 10.89 -3.02 -19.75
N LEU A 357 9.92 -2.33 -19.14
CA LEU A 357 9.57 -0.95 -19.48
C LEU A 357 10.64 0.07 -19.07
N ALA A 358 11.17 -0.05 -17.86
CA ALA A 358 12.06 0.92 -17.23
C ALA A 358 13.55 0.63 -17.48
N GLY A 359 13.90 -0.60 -17.90
CA GLY A 359 15.28 -1.06 -18.09
C GLY A 359 16.00 -1.45 -16.78
N GLU A 360 15.33 -1.32 -15.64
CA GLU A 360 15.85 -1.62 -14.30
C GLU A 360 14.74 -2.17 -13.41
N THR A 361 15.09 -2.90 -12.34
CA THR A 361 14.08 -3.33 -11.36
C THR A 361 13.54 -2.13 -10.57
N PRO A 362 12.36 -2.22 -9.94
CA PRO A 362 11.84 -1.12 -9.13
C PRO A 362 12.75 -0.70 -7.96
N GLY A 363 13.69 -1.55 -7.53
CA GLY A 363 14.54 -1.28 -6.38
C GLY A 363 13.75 -1.26 -5.05
N PRO A 364 14.41 -0.79 -3.95
CA PRO A 364 13.80 -0.75 -2.62
C PRO A 364 12.73 0.33 -2.49
N ASP A 365 12.91 1.51 -3.12
CA ASP A 365 11.90 2.58 -3.15
C ASP A 365 10.92 2.38 -4.31
N ARG A 366 9.96 1.47 -4.11
CA ARG A 366 8.92 1.17 -5.10
C ARG A 366 8.05 2.38 -5.45
N VAL A 367 7.90 3.34 -4.53
CA VAL A 367 7.08 4.54 -4.76
C VAL A 367 7.80 5.47 -5.73
N ALA A 368 9.08 5.74 -5.50
CA ALA A 368 9.90 6.52 -6.41
C ALA A 368 9.99 5.87 -7.80
N ALA A 369 10.15 4.55 -7.87
CA ALA A 369 10.14 3.80 -9.12
C ALA A 369 8.84 3.95 -9.91
N ALA A 370 7.69 3.77 -9.24
CA ALA A 370 6.38 3.94 -9.87
C ALA A 370 6.17 5.38 -10.36
N LEU A 371 6.55 6.39 -9.57
CA LEU A 371 6.48 7.81 -9.94
C LEU A 371 7.37 8.14 -11.14
N LYS A 372 8.60 7.61 -11.17
CA LYS A 372 9.53 7.76 -12.29
C LYS A 372 8.92 7.20 -13.58
N LEU A 373 8.35 5.99 -13.52
CA LEU A 373 7.69 5.38 -14.67
C LEU A 373 6.43 6.16 -15.09
N ALA A 374 5.62 6.63 -14.15
CA ALA A 374 4.42 7.43 -14.43
C ALA A 374 4.77 8.73 -15.15
N ALA A 375 5.78 9.45 -14.68
CA ALA A 375 6.26 10.68 -15.32
C ALA A 375 6.80 10.41 -16.74
N TRP A 376 7.61 9.36 -16.90
CA TRP A 376 8.22 9.00 -18.19
C TRP A 376 7.18 8.54 -19.23
N THR A 377 6.13 7.84 -18.80
CA THR A 377 5.04 7.36 -19.67
C THR A 377 3.88 8.34 -19.82
N LYS A 378 3.85 9.43 -19.04
CA LYS A 378 2.68 10.33 -18.89
C LYS A 378 1.38 9.57 -18.59
N SER A 379 1.48 8.48 -17.84
CA SER A 379 0.38 7.56 -17.56
C SER A 379 0.25 7.33 -16.06
N VAL A 380 -0.93 6.92 -15.60
CA VAL A 380 -1.07 6.36 -14.25
C VAL A 380 -0.42 4.98 -14.26
N VAL A 381 0.44 4.70 -13.29
CA VAL A 381 1.13 3.40 -13.14
C VAL A 381 0.59 2.70 -11.91
N VAL A 382 0.07 1.50 -12.09
CA VAL A 382 -0.32 0.57 -11.04
C VAL A 382 0.76 -0.51 -10.95
N LEU A 383 1.80 -0.24 -10.16
CA LEU A 383 2.91 -1.16 -9.96
C LEU A 383 2.48 -2.30 -9.02
N LYS A 384 2.05 -3.41 -9.61
CA LYS A 384 1.54 -4.60 -8.93
C LYS A 384 2.63 -5.25 -8.08
N GLY A 385 2.24 -5.72 -6.90
CA GLY A 385 3.12 -6.35 -5.91
C GLY A 385 2.50 -6.32 -4.52
N HIS A 386 3.25 -6.80 -3.52
CA HIS A 386 2.86 -6.57 -2.11
C HIS A 386 2.73 -5.06 -1.88
N ARG A 387 1.57 -4.62 -1.36
CA ARG A 387 1.23 -3.20 -1.22
C ARG A 387 1.36 -2.46 -2.56
N THR A 388 0.47 -2.79 -3.49
CA THR A 388 0.45 -2.21 -4.85
C THR A 388 0.49 -0.69 -4.80
N VAL A 389 1.36 -0.09 -5.62
CA VAL A 389 1.53 1.37 -5.71
C VAL A 389 0.76 1.88 -6.92
N VAL A 390 -0.04 2.93 -6.73
CA VAL A 390 -0.66 3.70 -7.83
C VAL A 390 0.02 5.06 -7.89
N ALA A 391 0.76 5.32 -8.97
CA ALA A 391 1.51 6.55 -9.17
C ALA A 391 0.97 7.33 -10.37
N ALA A 392 0.84 8.63 -10.24
CA ALA A 392 0.35 9.52 -11.28
C ALA A 392 1.49 10.41 -11.82
N PRO A 393 1.39 10.88 -13.08
CA PRO A 393 2.45 11.67 -13.71
C PRO A 393 2.64 13.06 -13.07
N ASN A 394 1.70 13.53 -12.27
CA ASN A 394 1.75 14.80 -11.53
C ASN A 394 2.50 14.70 -10.18
N GLY A 395 3.03 13.52 -9.82
CA GLY A 395 3.74 13.31 -8.55
C GLY A 395 2.87 12.70 -7.43
N GLU A 396 1.57 12.51 -7.66
CA GLU A 396 0.67 11.88 -6.69
C GLU A 396 0.92 10.36 -6.61
N ALA A 397 0.97 9.81 -5.40
CA ALA A 397 1.15 8.38 -5.16
C ALA A 397 0.17 7.85 -4.11
N TRP A 398 -0.29 6.63 -4.31
CA TRP A 398 -1.14 5.89 -3.39
C TRP A 398 -0.59 4.48 -3.17
N VAL A 399 -0.84 3.94 -1.98
CA VAL A 399 -0.52 2.55 -1.65
C VAL A 399 -1.79 1.81 -1.26
N ASN A 400 -2.03 0.67 -1.91
CA ASN A 400 -3.13 -0.21 -1.55
C ASN A 400 -2.81 -0.97 -0.25
N PRO A 401 -3.60 -0.81 0.83
CA PRO A 401 -3.35 -1.50 2.08
C PRO A 401 -3.96 -2.92 2.14
N THR A 402 -4.69 -3.31 1.10
CA THR A 402 -5.42 -4.58 1.04
C THR A 402 -4.61 -5.67 0.32
N GLY A 403 -5.17 -6.87 0.20
CA GLY A 403 -4.50 -8.00 -0.46
C GLY A 403 -4.03 -9.08 0.51
N SER A 404 -3.70 -10.23 -0.08
CA SER A 404 -3.18 -11.43 0.58
C SER A 404 -2.07 -12.00 -0.30
N PRO A 405 -1.02 -12.63 0.26
CA PRO A 405 -0.06 -13.42 -0.53
C PRO A 405 -0.74 -14.46 -1.44
N ALA A 406 -1.94 -14.91 -1.09
CA ALA A 406 -2.75 -15.81 -1.90
C ALA A 406 -3.16 -15.23 -3.27
N LEU A 407 -3.04 -13.91 -3.49
CA LEU A 407 -3.24 -13.28 -4.80
C LEU A 407 -2.08 -13.53 -5.78
N ALA A 408 -0.99 -14.18 -5.36
CA ALA A 408 0.07 -14.65 -6.23
C ALA A 408 -0.37 -15.85 -7.11
N THR A 409 -1.56 -15.75 -7.70
CA THR A 409 -2.19 -16.74 -8.57
C THR A 409 -2.42 -16.12 -9.95
N GLY A 410 -2.11 -16.88 -11.00
CA GLY A 410 -2.32 -16.46 -12.39
C GLY A 410 -3.77 -16.09 -12.68
N GLY A 411 -3.97 -15.03 -13.46
CA GLY A 411 -5.28 -14.56 -13.89
C GLY A 411 -5.98 -13.58 -12.94
N THR A 412 -5.50 -13.41 -11.70
CA THR A 412 -6.06 -12.40 -10.77
C THR A 412 -5.87 -10.97 -11.29
N GLY A 413 -4.74 -10.72 -11.97
CA GLY A 413 -4.48 -9.46 -12.69
C GLY A 413 -5.53 -9.15 -13.76
N ASP A 414 -6.03 -10.17 -14.48
CA ASP A 414 -7.04 -9.98 -15.52
C ASP A 414 -8.37 -9.51 -14.90
N VAL A 415 -8.74 -10.10 -13.76
CA VAL A 415 -9.91 -9.68 -12.97
C VAL A 415 -9.78 -8.22 -12.51
N LEU A 416 -8.60 -7.85 -12.00
CA LEU A 416 -8.29 -6.47 -11.62
C LEU A 416 -8.43 -5.50 -12.81
N ALA A 417 -7.87 -5.85 -13.96
CA ALA A 417 -7.91 -5.01 -15.16
C ALA A 417 -9.36 -4.77 -15.63
N GLY A 418 -10.19 -5.82 -15.63
CA GLY A 418 -11.62 -5.73 -15.94
C GLY A 418 -12.40 -4.81 -14.99
N LEU A 419 -12.22 -4.99 -13.67
CA LEU A 419 -12.86 -4.16 -12.66
C LEU A 419 -12.47 -2.67 -12.81
N MET A 420 -11.17 -2.42 -13.00
CA MET A 420 -10.64 -1.08 -13.20
C MET A 420 -11.21 -0.44 -14.47
N GLY A 421 -11.33 -1.20 -15.56
CA GLY A 421 -11.96 -0.74 -16.81
C GLY A 421 -13.41 -0.35 -16.64
N SER A 422 -14.15 -1.11 -15.83
CA SER A 422 -15.56 -0.84 -15.51
C SER A 422 -15.72 0.46 -14.71
N LEU A 423 -14.85 0.71 -13.71
CA LEU A 423 -14.80 1.98 -12.98
C LEU A 423 -14.46 3.16 -13.88
N LEU A 424 -13.46 2.99 -14.75
CA LEU A 424 -13.00 4.02 -15.67
C LEU A 424 -14.09 4.38 -16.70
N ALA A 425 -14.76 3.37 -17.26
CA ALA A 425 -15.88 3.58 -18.18
C ALA A 425 -17.08 4.29 -17.53
N ALA A 426 -17.28 4.09 -16.22
CA ALA A 426 -18.29 4.79 -15.43
C ALA A 426 -17.91 6.23 -15.06
N GLY A 427 -16.80 6.75 -15.58
CA GLY A 427 -16.37 8.15 -15.40
C GLY A 427 -15.57 8.41 -14.13
N VAL A 428 -15.13 7.38 -13.40
CA VAL A 428 -14.25 7.56 -12.25
C VAL A 428 -12.88 8.06 -12.74
N PRO A 429 -12.30 9.12 -12.12
CA PRO A 429 -10.98 9.61 -12.50
C PRO A 429 -9.90 8.50 -12.45
N PRO A 430 -8.93 8.48 -13.39
CA PRO A 430 -7.99 7.36 -13.55
C PRO A 430 -7.27 6.90 -12.28
N VAL A 431 -6.74 7.84 -11.48
CA VAL A 431 -6.05 7.53 -10.22
C VAL A 431 -7.01 6.87 -9.22
N ARG A 432 -8.22 7.44 -9.05
CA ARG A 432 -9.23 6.85 -8.16
C ARG A 432 -9.73 5.51 -8.65
N ALA A 433 -9.94 5.33 -9.95
CA ALA A 433 -10.33 4.04 -10.53
C ALA A 433 -9.29 2.96 -10.21
N ALA A 434 -8.00 3.27 -10.34
CA ALA A 434 -6.91 2.37 -9.98
C ALA A 434 -6.86 2.07 -8.47
N VAL A 435 -7.00 3.08 -7.61
CA VAL A 435 -7.02 2.90 -6.14
C VAL A 435 -8.23 2.05 -5.71
N MET A 436 -9.42 2.35 -6.21
CA MET A 436 -10.63 1.59 -5.91
C MET A 436 -10.54 0.15 -6.40
N ALA A 437 -10.10 -0.06 -7.64
CA ALA A 437 -9.99 -1.40 -8.22
C ALA A 437 -9.00 -2.27 -7.43
N THR A 438 -7.80 -1.73 -7.13
CA THR A 438 -6.80 -2.46 -6.35
C THR A 438 -7.25 -2.73 -4.91
N TYR A 439 -7.94 -1.78 -4.28
CA TYR A 439 -8.50 -1.95 -2.94
C TYR A 439 -9.50 -3.10 -2.90
N VAL A 440 -10.52 -3.05 -3.76
CA VAL A 440 -11.60 -4.05 -3.82
C VAL A 440 -11.05 -5.42 -4.23
N HIS A 441 -10.17 -5.47 -5.23
CA HIS A 441 -9.51 -6.70 -5.65
C HIS A 441 -8.69 -7.33 -4.51
N GLY A 442 -7.97 -6.51 -3.74
CA GLY A 442 -7.21 -7.00 -2.60
C GLY A 442 -8.08 -7.51 -1.46
N GLN A 443 -9.26 -6.92 -1.23
CA GLN A 443 -10.24 -7.43 -0.26
C GLN A 443 -10.91 -8.71 -0.75
N ALA A 444 -11.27 -8.79 -2.03
CA ALA A 444 -11.80 -10.02 -2.65
C ALA A 444 -10.79 -11.17 -2.58
N GLY A 445 -9.49 -10.89 -2.74
CA GLY A 445 -8.44 -11.87 -2.52
C GLY A 445 -8.32 -12.36 -1.08
N ARG A 446 -8.57 -11.50 -0.09
CA ARG A 446 -8.63 -11.90 1.32
C ARG A 446 -9.87 -12.75 1.60
N GLU A 447 -11.01 -12.38 1.03
CA GLU A 447 -12.25 -13.14 1.16
C GLU A 447 -12.11 -14.54 0.56
N ALA A 448 -11.62 -14.64 -0.69
CA ALA A 448 -11.35 -15.92 -1.34
C ALA A 448 -10.41 -16.81 -0.50
N ALA A 449 -9.39 -16.21 0.13
CA ALA A 449 -8.43 -16.94 0.96
C ALA A 449 -9.02 -17.54 2.25
N ARG A 450 -10.22 -17.11 2.68
CA ARG A 450 -10.89 -17.68 3.86
C ARG A 450 -11.34 -19.12 3.63
N GLN A 451 -11.56 -19.51 2.37
CA GLN A 451 -12.12 -20.81 1.98
C GLN A 451 -11.05 -21.82 1.55
N GLY A 452 -9.78 -21.41 1.45
CA GLY A 452 -8.67 -22.27 1.05
C GLY A 452 -7.72 -21.60 0.05
N PRO A 453 -6.98 -22.38 -0.76
CA PRO A 453 -6.15 -21.87 -1.84
C PRO A 453 -6.96 -20.99 -2.80
N VAL A 454 -6.39 -19.85 -3.22
CA VAL A 454 -7.09 -18.84 -4.03
C VAL A 454 -6.85 -19.04 -5.52
N THR A 455 -7.93 -19.04 -6.29
CA THR A 455 -7.98 -18.98 -7.75
C THR A 455 -8.53 -17.63 -8.23
N ALA A 456 -8.21 -17.25 -9.47
CA ALA A 456 -8.76 -16.02 -10.06
C ALA A 456 -10.29 -16.03 -10.16
N VAL A 457 -10.91 -17.21 -10.32
CA VAL A 457 -12.37 -17.37 -10.36
C VAL A 457 -13.00 -17.04 -9.02
N GLU A 458 -12.41 -17.51 -7.91
CA GLU A 458 -12.90 -17.19 -6.56
C GLU A 458 -12.72 -15.70 -6.24
N VAL A 459 -11.61 -15.09 -6.67
CA VAL A 459 -11.42 -13.63 -6.55
C VAL A 459 -12.51 -12.89 -7.31
N ALA A 460 -12.81 -13.28 -8.55
CA ALA A 460 -13.88 -12.68 -9.34
C ALA A 460 -15.26 -12.84 -8.67
N ALA A 461 -15.55 -14.02 -8.12
CA ALA A 461 -16.80 -14.29 -7.40
C ALA A 461 -16.93 -13.44 -6.12
N ALA A 462 -15.82 -13.22 -5.41
CA ALA A 462 -15.77 -12.44 -4.18
C ALA A 462 -15.89 -10.92 -4.38
N LEU A 463 -15.72 -10.40 -5.61
CA LEU A 463 -15.81 -8.95 -5.87
C LEU A 463 -17.16 -8.36 -5.45
N ARG A 464 -18.29 -8.97 -5.88
CA ARG A 464 -19.62 -8.40 -5.62
C ARG A 464 -19.98 -8.36 -4.13
N PRO A 465 -19.81 -9.44 -3.35
CA PRO A 465 -20.01 -9.39 -1.90
C PRO A 465 -19.16 -8.31 -1.23
N VAL A 466 -17.87 -8.22 -1.58
CA VAL A 466 -16.95 -7.21 -1.02
C VAL A 466 -17.38 -5.79 -1.37
N ILE A 467 -17.83 -5.54 -2.61
CA ILE A 467 -18.35 -4.22 -3.01
C ILE A 467 -19.58 -3.87 -2.19
N ALA A 468 -20.50 -4.81 -2.00
CA ALA A 468 -21.70 -4.60 -1.18
C ALA A 468 -21.32 -4.27 0.27
N ASP A 469 -20.41 -5.02 0.88
CA ASP A 469 -19.95 -4.79 2.25
C ASP A 469 -19.32 -3.39 2.39
N ILE A 470 -18.47 -2.98 1.46
CA ILE A 470 -17.85 -1.64 1.47
C ILE A 470 -18.90 -0.53 1.34
N GLN A 471 -19.95 -0.74 0.56
CA GLN A 471 -21.01 0.26 0.37
C GLN A 471 -21.98 0.39 1.55
N HIS A 472 -22.03 -0.63 2.42
CA HIS A 472 -22.95 -0.71 3.56
C HIS A 472 -22.27 -0.56 4.93
N ALA A 473 -20.94 -0.52 4.97
CA ALA A 473 -20.14 -0.19 6.15
C ALA A 473 -20.06 1.32 6.37
#